data_AF-A0A1T4WJF5-F1
#
_entry.id   AF-A0A1T4WJF5-F1
#
_cell.length_a   1.000
_cell.length_b   1.000
_cell.length_c   1.000
_cell.angle_alpha   90.00
_cell.angle_beta   90.00
_cell.angle_gamma   90.00
#
_symmetry.space_group_name_H-M   'P 1'
#
loop_
_entity.id
_entity.type
_entity.pdbx_description
1 polymer ?
#
loop_
_entity_poly.entity_id
_entity_poly.type
_entity_poly.pdbx_seq_one_letter_code
_entity_poly.pdbx_strand_id
1 'polypeptide(L)'
;MSQDSPNQGPQLREHVYDGIQEYDQKLPNWWLFTWYITMVWFVIAWVAYYQFGVGMSDEKNIQRAMDNIAEVQKQELEQINDDKLWEMSRDEKIVAAGAATYNTTCVACHAADLSAHLAGAKLPGLPLNDQEWKHGGNPTQILTVVRKGSPDITKGMPPWEPQLGLQRVVEVVAYVLSKHEKGEPITLAGDSPLKAK
;
A
#
# COMPACT_ATOMS: atom_id res chain seq x y z
N MET A 1 -38.68 -1.81 52.06
CA MET A 1 -37.90 -1.85 53.31
C MET A 1 -37.02 -3.09 53.28
N SER A 2 -35.75 -2.93 52.88
CA SER A 2 -34.78 -4.02 52.85
C SER A 2 -34.29 -4.31 54.27
N GLN A 3 -34.54 -5.53 54.75
CA GLN A 3 -34.05 -6.03 56.02
C GLN A 3 -32.60 -6.50 55.86
N ASP A 4 -31.64 -5.57 55.83
CA ASP A 4 -30.22 -5.91 55.94
C ASP A 4 -29.93 -6.29 57.41
N SER A 5 -30.15 -7.56 57.75
CA SER A 5 -29.72 -8.14 59.03
C SER A 5 -28.24 -8.51 58.96
N PRO A 6 -27.37 -8.04 59.87
CA PRO A 6 -25.91 -8.06 59.70
C PRO A 6 -25.22 -9.43 59.92
N ASN A 7 -25.96 -10.55 59.92
CA ASN A 7 -25.44 -11.88 60.29
C ASN A 7 -26.15 -13.06 59.59
N GLN A 8 -26.48 -12.94 58.30
CA GLN A 8 -26.94 -14.08 57.50
C GLN A 8 -25.93 -14.27 56.35
N GLY A 9 -25.47 -15.51 56.12
CA GLY A 9 -24.59 -15.86 55.02
C GLY A 9 -25.20 -15.50 53.65
N PRO A 10 -24.44 -15.66 52.54
CA PRO A 10 -24.91 -15.23 51.24
C PRO A 10 -26.21 -15.94 50.85
N GLN A 11 -27.25 -15.16 50.51
CA GLN A 11 -28.56 -15.69 50.15
C GLN A 11 -28.48 -16.48 48.84
N LEU A 12 -29.02 -17.69 48.83
CA LEU A 12 -29.07 -18.55 47.64
C LEU A 12 -30.41 -18.37 46.93
N ARG A 13 -30.38 -18.35 45.60
CA ARG A 13 -31.59 -18.34 44.77
C ARG A 13 -32.28 -19.70 44.80
N GLU A 14 -33.60 -19.71 44.70
CA GLU A 14 -34.42 -20.93 44.90
C GLU A 14 -34.17 -22.02 43.84
N HIS A 15 -33.82 -21.63 42.60
CA HIS A 15 -33.61 -22.58 41.51
C HIS A 15 -32.18 -23.13 41.50
N VAL A 16 -32.09 -24.44 41.23
CA VAL A 16 -30.84 -25.17 41.04
C VAL A 16 -30.79 -25.63 39.58
N TYR A 17 -29.69 -25.33 38.91
CA TYR A 17 -29.44 -25.73 37.53
C TYR A 17 -28.24 -26.67 37.51
N ASP A 18 -28.47 -27.95 37.17
CA ASP A 18 -27.40 -28.95 37.06
C ASP A 18 -26.49 -29.04 38.31
N GLY A 19 -27.10 -28.96 39.49
CA GLY A 19 -26.39 -28.95 40.77
C GLY A 19 -25.69 -27.64 41.13
N ILE A 20 -25.71 -26.62 40.27
CA ILE A 20 -25.19 -25.27 40.52
C ILE A 20 -26.31 -24.36 41.02
N GLN A 21 -26.02 -23.57 42.05
CA GLN A 21 -26.95 -22.59 42.63
C GLN A 21 -26.28 -21.21 42.70
N GLU A 22 -27.05 -20.17 42.45
CA GLU A 22 -26.55 -18.79 42.39
C GLU A 22 -26.78 -18.03 43.69
N TYR A 23 -25.84 -17.16 44.04
CA TYR A 23 -25.98 -16.24 45.15
C TYR A 23 -26.69 -14.94 44.73
N ASP A 24 -27.68 -14.52 45.50
CA ASP A 24 -28.30 -13.20 45.37
C ASP A 24 -27.52 -12.18 46.21
N GLN A 25 -26.42 -11.69 45.64
CA GLN A 25 -25.55 -10.69 46.26
C GLN A 25 -25.65 -9.36 45.52
N LYS A 26 -25.55 -8.26 46.27
CA LYS A 26 -25.37 -6.94 45.66
C LYS A 26 -24.05 -6.89 44.90
N LEU A 27 -24.04 -6.12 43.80
CA LEU A 27 -22.82 -5.87 43.06
C LEU A 27 -21.77 -5.20 43.96
N PRO A 28 -20.47 -5.56 43.85
CA PRO A 28 -19.42 -4.89 44.60
C PRO A 28 -19.39 -3.39 44.32
N ASN A 29 -19.32 -2.56 45.36
CA ASN A 29 -19.33 -1.11 45.20
C ASN A 29 -18.19 -0.61 44.31
N TRP A 30 -16.99 -1.23 44.39
CA TRP A 30 -15.87 -0.88 43.51
C TRP A 30 -16.20 -1.11 42.03
N TRP A 31 -16.92 -2.19 41.72
CA TRP A 31 -17.34 -2.50 40.35
C TRP A 31 -18.33 -1.44 39.85
N LEU A 32 -19.31 -1.09 40.68
CA LEU A 32 -20.26 -0.01 40.36
C LEU A 32 -19.55 1.33 40.13
N PHE A 33 -18.58 1.69 40.98
CA PHE A 33 -17.80 2.91 40.78
C PHE A 33 -17.06 2.92 39.45
N THR A 34 -16.40 1.81 39.07
CA THR A 34 -15.75 1.73 37.75
C THR A 34 -16.74 1.89 36.61
N TRP A 35 -17.93 1.29 36.73
CA TRP A 35 -18.99 1.40 35.73
C TRP A 35 -19.49 2.84 35.55
N TYR A 36 -19.74 3.57 36.65
CA TYR A 36 -20.14 4.97 36.56
C TYR A 36 -19.01 5.89 36.09
N ILE A 37 -17.76 5.64 36.48
CA ILE A 37 -16.60 6.42 36.04
C ILE A 37 -16.43 6.31 34.53
N THR A 38 -16.54 5.12 33.95
CA THR A 38 -16.39 4.95 32.49
C THR A 38 -17.50 5.66 31.72
N MET A 39 -18.74 5.65 32.22
CA MET A 39 -19.83 6.41 31.63
C MET A 39 -19.56 7.92 31.65
N VAL A 40 -19.14 8.45 32.79
CA VAL A 40 -18.81 9.88 32.93
C VAL A 40 -17.62 10.24 32.04
N TRP A 41 -16.57 9.42 32.05
CA TRP A 41 -15.40 9.59 31.19
C TRP A 41 -15.77 9.61 29.71
N PHE A 42 -16.62 8.69 29.26
CA PHE A 42 -17.09 8.65 27.87
C PHE A 42 -17.81 9.94 27.48
N VAL A 43 -18.74 10.43 28.32
CA VAL A 43 -19.46 11.68 28.05
C VAL A 43 -18.49 12.86 27.98
N ILE A 44 -17.53 12.94 28.90
CA ILE A 44 -16.50 14.00 28.89
C ILE A 44 -15.65 13.90 27.64
N ALA A 45 -15.14 12.72 27.28
CA ALA A 45 -14.30 12.51 26.11
C ALA A 45 -15.06 12.81 24.81
N TRP A 46 -16.33 12.42 24.72
CA TRP A 46 -17.18 12.69 23.56
C TRP A 46 -17.40 14.19 23.37
N VAL A 47 -17.76 14.92 24.43
CA VAL A 47 -17.91 16.39 24.36
C VAL A 47 -16.57 17.06 24.06
N ALA A 48 -15.49 16.64 24.70
CA ALA A 48 -14.15 17.18 24.45
C ALA A 48 -13.73 16.99 22.98
N TYR A 49 -13.98 15.82 22.40
CA TYR A 49 -13.62 15.51 21.02
C TYR A 49 -14.52 16.22 20.00
N TYR A 50 -15.86 16.10 20.12
CA TYR A 50 -16.79 16.60 19.09
C TYR A 50 -17.18 18.07 19.26
N GLN A 51 -17.28 18.59 20.48
CA GLN A 51 -17.74 19.97 20.72
C GLN A 51 -16.57 20.96 20.87
N PHE A 52 -15.48 20.53 21.50
CA PHE A 52 -14.31 21.36 21.75
C PHE A 52 -13.14 21.06 20.81
N GLY A 53 -13.20 19.98 20.01
CA GLY A 53 -12.14 19.62 19.06
C GLY A 53 -10.82 19.29 19.75
N VAL A 54 -10.85 18.79 20.99
CA VAL A 54 -9.66 18.44 21.75
C VAL A 54 -9.05 17.17 21.16
N GLY A 55 -7.86 17.32 20.56
CA GLY A 55 -7.15 16.26 19.85
C GLY A 55 -6.98 16.57 18.36
N MET A 56 -6.28 15.70 17.65
CA MET A 56 -6.17 15.80 16.20
C MET A 56 -7.24 14.91 15.58
N SER A 57 -8.03 15.45 14.64
CA SER A 57 -8.99 14.63 13.89
C SER A 57 -8.25 13.55 13.10
N ASP A 58 -8.88 12.40 12.92
CA ASP A 58 -8.33 11.28 12.14
C ASP A 58 -7.92 11.72 10.74
N GLU A 59 -8.73 12.59 10.11
CA GLU A 59 -8.43 13.18 8.81
C GLU A 59 -7.09 13.93 8.81
N LYS A 60 -6.82 14.76 9.81
CA LYS A 60 -5.55 15.50 9.89
C LYS A 60 -4.36 14.59 10.20
N ASN A 61 -4.57 13.53 10.98
CA ASN A 61 -3.53 12.53 11.24
C ASN A 61 -3.16 11.77 9.96
N ILE A 62 -4.18 11.34 9.21
CA ILE A 62 -4.01 10.68 7.91
C ILE A 62 -3.35 11.64 6.92
N GLN A 63 -3.85 12.86 6.81
CA GLN A 63 -3.28 13.86 5.88
C GLN A 63 -1.81 14.10 6.17
N ARG A 64 -1.43 14.32 7.43
CA ARG A 64 -0.03 14.48 7.82
C ARG A 64 0.81 13.25 7.47
N ALA A 65 0.28 12.05 7.71
CA ALA A 65 0.99 10.82 7.37
C ALA A 65 1.21 10.71 5.85
N MET A 66 0.19 11.04 5.05
CA MET A 66 0.28 11.06 3.59
C MET A 66 1.25 12.12 3.08
N ASP A 67 1.23 13.33 3.65
CA ASP A 67 2.15 14.42 3.29
C ASP A 67 3.61 14.03 3.57
N ASN A 68 3.87 13.38 4.71
CA ASN A 68 5.21 12.88 5.04
C ASN A 68 5.68 11.80 4.05
N ILE A 69 4.80 10.89 3.65
CA ILE A 69 5.12 9.85 2.65
C ILE A 69 5.41 10.49 1.29
N ALA A 70 4.59 11.47 0.88
CA ALA A 70 4.77 12.18 -0.37
C ALA A 70 6.11 12.94 -0.43
N GLU A 71 6.53 13.56 0.68
CA GLU A 71 7.81 14.26 0.77
C GLU A 71 9.00 13.28 0.68
N VAL A 72 8.95 12.15 1.39
CA VAL A 72 10.00 11.11 1.29
C VAL A 72 10.09 10.56 -0.12
N GLN A 73 8.96 10.21 -0.74
CA GLN A 73 8.92 9.74 -2.12
C GLN A 73 9.51 10.78 -3.09
N LYS A 74 9.18 12.06 -2.90
CA LYS A 74 9.72 13.13 -3.73
C LYS A 74 11.25 13.23 -3.61
N GLN A 75 11.79 13.14 -2.40
CA GLN A 75 13.23 13.16 -2.16
C GLN A 75 13.92 11.94 -2.80
N GLU A 76 13.33 10.75 -2.71
CA GLU A 76 13.83 9.56 -3.40
C GLU A 76 13.85 9.75 -4.92
N LEU A 77 12.81 10.35 -5.49
CA LEU A 77 12.69 10.63 -6.92
C LEU A 77 13.68 11.67 -7.42
N GLU A 78 13.94 12.72 -6.65
CA GLU A 78 14.94 13.74 -6.99
C GLU A 78 16.34 13.13 -7.10
N GLN A 79 16.61 12.03 -6.38
CA GLN A 79 17.85 11.29 -6.49
C GLN A 79 17.89 10.27 -7.62
N ILE A 80 16.76 9.99 -8.29
CA ILE A 80 16.68 9.02 -9.38
C ILE A 80 16.83 9.76 -10.72
N ASN A 81 17.90 9.43 -11.44
CA ASN A 81 18.18 9.93 -12.78
C ASN A 81 18.60 8.77 -13.70
N ASP A 82 18.79 9.06 -14.98
CA ASP A 82 19.13 8.04 -15.98
C ASP A 82 20.42 7.28 -15.63
N ASP A 83 21.46 7.98 -15.16
CA ASP A 83 22.75 7.38 -14.81
C ASP A 83 22.62 6.40 -13.63
N LYS A 84 21.88 6.79 -12.59
CA LYS A 84 21.63 5.95 -11.42
C LYS A 84 20.81 4.72 -11.78
N LEU A 85 19.80 4.86 -12.64
CA LEU A 85 19.02 3.70 -13.12
C LEU A 85 19.88 2.73 -13.93
N TRP A 86 20.80 3.24 -14.75
CA TRP A 86 21.80 2.40 -15.41
C TRP A 86 22.74 1.71 -14.43
N GLU A 87 23.23 2.40 -13.40
CA GLU A 87 24.05 1.78 -12.34
C GLU A 87 23.28 0.66 -11.62
N MET A 88 22.05 0.93 -11.21
CA MET A 88 21.16 -0.03 -10.55
C MET A 88 20.85 -1.25 -11.42
N SER A 89 20.75 -1.07 -12.74
CA SER A 89 20.54 -2.17 -13.69
C SER A 89 21.73 -3.13 -13.81
N ARG A 90 22.87 -2.80 -13.20
CA ARG A 90 24.08 -3.64 -13.15
C ARG A 90 24.33 -4.23 -11.76
N ASP A 91 23.53 -3.87 -10.76
CA ASP A 91 23.55 -4.50 -9.44
C ASP A 91 22.70 -5.78 -9.45
N GLU A 92 23.35 -6.93 -9.27
CA GLU A 92 22.69 -8.24 -9.32
C GLU A 92 21.53 -8.39 -8.32
N LYS A 93 21.63 -7.78 -7.14
CA LYS A 93 20.58 -7.88 -6.11
C LYS A 93 19.36 -7.08 -6.52
N ILE A 94 19.56 -5.87 -7.03
CA ILE A 94 18.49 -5.00 -7.52
C ILE A 94 17.80 -5.66 -8.72
N VAL A 95 18.59 -6.17 -9.67
CA VAL A 95 18.08 -6.87 -10.87
C VAL A 95 17.30 -8.13 -10.48
N ALA A 96 17.78 -8.91 -9.51
CA ALA A 96 17.07 -10.11 -9.04
C ALA A 96 15.72 -9.76 -8.37
N ALA A 97 15.68 -8.70 -7.54
CA ALA A 97 14.44 -8.21 -6.94
C ALA A 97 13.43 -7.70 -8.00
N GLY A 98 13.94 -6.96 -8.99
CA GLY A 98 13.16 -6.52 -10.14
C GLY A 98 12.61 -7.67 -10.97
N ALA A 99 13.42 -8.71 -11.22
CA ALA A 99 13.00 -9.91 -11.95
C ALA A 99 11.88 -10.66 -11.22
N ALA A 100 11.97 -10.77 -9.88
CA ALA A 100 10.92 -11.40 -9.08
C ALA A 100 9.59 -10.65 -9.21
N THR A 101 9.62 -9.31 -9.13
CA THR A 101 8.43 -8.47 -9.30
C THR A 101 7.88 -8.53 -10.73
N TYR A 102 8.77 -8.52 -11.74
CA TYR A 102 8.39 -8.67 -13.14
C TYR A 102 7.64 -9.98 -13.39
N ASN A 103 8.15 -11.08 -12.85
CA ASN A 103 7.56 -12.41 -13.00
C ASN A 103 6.18 -12.56 -12.33
N THR A 104 5.85 -11.74 -11.34
CA THR A 104 4.52 -11.78 -10.71
C THR A 104 3.53 -10.82 -11.34
N THR A 105 4.00 -9.70 -11.90
CA THR A 105 3.12 -8.56 -12.24
C THR A 105 3.14 -8.18 -13.70
N CYS A 106 4.30 -8.25 -14.36
CA CYS A 106 4.49 -7.74 -15.73
C CYS A 106 4.43 -8.85 -16.79
N VAL A 107 4.82 -10.08 -16.41
CA VAL A 107 5.01 -11.22 -17.32
C VAL A 107 3.76 -11.57 -18.13
N ALA A 108 2.56 -11.38 -17.57
CA ALA A 108 1.31 -11.74 -18.25
C ALA A 108 1.06 -10.92 -19.53
N CYS A 109 1.60 -9.70 -19.59
CA CYS A 109 1.45 -8.82 -20.74
C CYS A 109 2.74 -8.72 -21.58
N HIS A 110 3.92 -8.82 -20.96
CA HIS A 110 5.20 -8.61 -21.63
C HIS A 110 5.99 -9.90 -21.89
N ALA A 111 5.45 -11.07 -21.53
CA ALA A 111 6.10 -12.39 -21.60
C ALA A 111 7.36 -12.52 -20.72
N ALA A 112 7.78 -13.75 -20.45
CA ALA A 112 8.94 -14.02 -19.58
C ALA A 112 10.28 -13.61 -20.23
N ASP A 113 10.34 -13.65 -21.56
CA ASP A 113 11.48 -13.27 -22.39
C ASP A 113 11.43 -11.80 -22.83
N LEU A 114 10.49 -11.02 -22.29
CA LEU A 114 10.27 -9.60 -22.60
C LEU A 114 9.86 -9.33 -24.06
N SER A 115 9.50 -10.36 -24.84
CA SER A 115 9.14 -10.21 -26.26
C SER A 115 7.70 -9.71 -26.48
N ALA A 116 6.87 -9.69 -25.43
CA ALA A 116 5.42 -9.56 -25.50
C ALA A 116 4.74 -10.57 -26.44
N HIS A 117 5.36 -11.75 -26.64
CA HIS A 117 4.77 -12.86 -27.37
C HIS A 117 4.79 -14.13 -26.52
N LEU A 118 3.73 -14.93 -26.63
CA LEU A 118 3.64 -16.23 -25.97
C LEU A 118 2.99 -17.23 -26.92
N ALA A 119 3.68 -18.34 -27.19
CA ALA A 119 3.21 -19.41 -28.09
C ALA A 119 2.76 -18.89 -29.48
N GLY A 120 3.47 -17.89 -30.02
CA GLY A 120 3.15 -17.28 -31.33
C GLY A 120 2.01 -16.25 -31.31
N ALA A 121 1.36 -16.03 -30.17
CA ALA A 121 0.36 -14.98 -30.00
C ALA A 121 0.99 -13.70 -29.43
N LYS A 122 0.58 -12.55 -29.94
CA LYS A 122 0.92 -11.23 -29.39
C LYS A 122 0.14 -10.99 -28.10
N LEU A 123 0.84 -10.62 -27.03
CA LEU A 123 0.26 -10.23 -25.76
C LEU A 123 -0.12 -8.72 -25.76
N PRO A 124 -0.89 -8.25 -24.78
CA PRO A 124 -1.27 -6.83 -24.69
C PRO A 124 -0.11 -5.86 -24.47
N GLY A 125 1.02 -6.34 -23.93
CA GLY A 125 2.22 -5.52 -23.74
C GLY A 125 2.95 -5.21 -25.04
N LEU A 126 3.95 -4.33 -24.93
CA LEU A 126 4.92 -4.07 -25.98
C LEU A 126 6.20 -4.87 -25.71
N PRO A 127 6.98 -5.25 -26.72
CA PRO A 127 8.31 -5.80 -26.50
C PRO A 127 9.14 -4.84 -25.63
N LEU A 128 9.93 -5.42 -24.73
CA LEU A 128 10.85 -4.71 -23.84
C LEU A 128 12.28 -5.24 -23.99
N ASN A 129 12.55 -6.11 -24.96
CA ASN A 129 13.86 -6.69 -25.29
C ASN A 129 14.41 -6.20 -26.63
N ASP A 130 13.77 -5.22 -27.25
CA ASP A 130 14.20 -4.59 -28.49
C ASP A 130 14.51 -3.09 -28.29
N GLN A 131 14.89 -2.44 -29.39
CA GLN A 131 15.26 -1.03 -29.41
C GLN A 131 14.08 -0.13 -29.80
N GLU A 132 12.85 -0.67 -29.95
CA GLU A 132 11.69 0.08 -30.42
C GLU A 132 10.80 0.53 -29.24
N TRP A 133 10.80 1.83 -28.96
CA TRP A 133 10.09 2.41 -27.82
C TRP A 133 8.93 3.29 -28.25
N LYS A 134 7.72 2.97 -27.76
CA LYS A 134 6.52 3.78 -28.05
C LYS A 134 6.44 5.06 -27.22
N HIS A 135 6.81 5.01 -25.94
CA HIS A 135 6.64 6.11 -24.99
C HIS A 135 7.98 6.73 -24.52
N GLY A 136 9.05 6.48 -25.28
CA GLY A 136 10.41 6.88 -24.93
C GLY A 136 11.19 5.73 -24.29
N GLY A 137 12.49 5.65 -24.60
CA GLY A 137 13.37 4.54 -24.19
C GLY A 137 14.44 4.94 -23.16
N ASN A 138 14.51 6.21 -22.76
CA ASN A 138 15.45 6.60 -21.69
C ASN A 138 14.98 6.00 -20.35
N PRO A 139 15.90 5.65 -19.42
CA PRO A 139 15.53 5.06 -18.13
C PRO A 139 14.44 5.80 -17.35
N THR A 140 14.52 7.13 -17.25
CA THR A 140 13.51 7.96 -16.57
C THR A 140 12.17 8.01 -17.30
N GLN A 141 12.16 7.84 -18.63
CA GLN A 141 10.91 7.73 -19.42
C GLN A 141 10.24 6.38 -19.15
N ILE A 142 11.00 5.28 -19.16
CA ILE A 142 10.52 3.95 -18.80
C ILE A 142 9.98 3.97 -17.37
N LEU A 143 10.75 4.54 -16.43
CA LEU A 143 10.32 4.71 -15.05
C LEU A 143 9.00 5.48 -14.95
N THR A 144 8.86 6.57 -15.70
CA THR A 144 7.63 7.37 -15.71
C THR A 144 6.44 6.55 -16.19
N VAL A 145 6.61 5.76 -17.25
CA VAL A 145 5.55 4.90 -17.82
C VAL A 145 5.15 3.79 -16.84
N VAL A 146 6.11 3.12 -16.18
CA VAL A 146 5.79 2.09 -15.17
C VAL A 146 5.09 2.70 -13.95
N ARG A 147 5.56 3.86 -13.47
CA ARG A 147 5.00 4.54 -12.31
C ARG A 147 3.59 5.06 -12.54
N LYS A 148 3.41 5.82 -13.62
CA LYS A 148 2.19 6.61 -13.90
C LYS A 148 1.26 5.94 -14.91
N GLY A 149 1.65 4.82 -15.49
CA GLY A 149 0.93 4.14 -16.55
C GLY A 149 1.22 4.75 -17.92
N SER A 150 0.67 4.12 -18.97
CA SER A 150 0.72 4.68 -20.31
C SER A 150 -0.17 5.93 -20.43
N PRO A 151 0.12 6.87 -21.35
CA PRO A 151 -0.69 8.07 -21.56
C PRO A 151 -2.19 7.78 -21.80
N ASP A 152 -2.51 6.68 -22.46
CA ASP A 152 -3.86 6.11 -22.49
C ASP A 152 -3.93 4.93 -21.51
N ILE A 153 -4.47 5.17 -20.32
CA ILE A 153 -4.62 4.16 -19.28
C ILE A 153 -5.78 3.18 -19.55
N THR A 154 -6.70 3.52 -20.46
CA THR A 154 -7.89 2.69 -20.74
C THR A 154 -7.59 1.54 -21.69
N LYS A 155 -6.54 1.69 -22.50
CA LYS A 155 -6.11 0.71 -23.50
C LYS A 155 -4.64 0.29 -23.35
N GLY A 156 -3.97 0.76 -22.31
CA GLY A 156 -2.55 0.48 -22.07
C GLY A 156 -2.26 0.08 -20.62
N MET A 157 -1.01 0.24 -20.22
CA MET A 157 -0.53 -0.20 -18.92
C MET A 157 -1.07 0.69 -17.79
N PRO A 158 -1.62 0.12 -16.70
CA PRO A 158 -2.05 0.90 -15.54
C PRO A 158 -0.85 1.51 -14.78
N PRO A 159 -1.07 2.54 -13.94
CA PRO A 159 -0.04 3.00 -13.00
C PRO A 159 0.26 1.90 -11.99
N TRP A 160 1.55 1.60 -11.77
CA TRP A 160 1.97 0.55 -10.83
C TRP A 160 2.55 1.06 -9.52
N GLU A 161 2.94 2.33 -9.44
CA GLU A 161 3.50 2.91 -8.21
C GLU A 161 2.53 2.82 -7.01
N PRO A 162 1.20 3.05 -7.15
CA PRO A 162 0.28 2.93 -6.03
C PRO A 162 0.18 1.51 -5.45
N GLN A 163 0.38 0.47 -6.27
CA GLN A 163 0.22 -0.93 -5.87
C GLN A 163 1.55 -1.56 -5.45
N LEU A 164 2.65 -1.21 -6.11
CA LEU A 164 3.96 -1.81 -5.87
C LEU A 164 4.84 -0.97 -4.93
N GLY A 165 4.62 0.35 -4.87
CA GLY A 165 5.53 1.31 -4.25
C GLY A 165 6.70 1.68 -5.17
N LEU A 166 7.32 2.83 -4.91
CA LEU A 166 8.39 3.38 -5.76
C LEU A 166 9.60 2.44 -5.88
N GLN A 167 10.04 1.87 -4.76
CA GLN A 167 11.21 0.99 -4.73
C GLN A 167 11.08 -0.18 -5.71
N ARG A 168 9.97 -0.93 -5.65
CA ARG A 168 9.75 -2.08 -6.55
C ARG A 168 9.62 -1.66 -8.00
N VAL A 169 9.03 -0.50 -8.26
CA VAL A 169 8.95 0.04 -9.62
C VAL A 169 10.35 0.34 -10.16
N VAL A 170 11.22 0.96 -9.36
CA VAL A 170 12.63 1.23 -9.74
C VAL A 170 13.39 -0.07 -9.97
N GLU A 171 13.21 -1.08 -9.12
CA GLU A 171 13.84 -2.40 -9.26
C GLU A 171 13.39 -3.09 -10.56
N VAL A 172 12.09 -3.06 -10.91
CA VAL A 172 11.59 -3.61 -12.19
C VAL A 172 12.18 -2.87 -13.39
N VAL A 173 12.28 -1.55 -13.33
CA VAL A 173 12.92 -0.75 -14.39
C VAL A 173 14.38 -1.13 -14.53
N ALA A 174 15.11 -1.30 -13.42
CA ALA A 174 16.49 -1.77 -13.42
C ALA A 174 16.61 -3.19 -14.03
N TYR A 175 15.67 -4.09 -13.76
CA TYR A 175 15.63 -5.42 -14.40
C TYR A 175 15.44 -5.33 -15.91
N VAL A 176 14.52 -4.48 -16.40
CA VAL A 176 14.32 -4.28 -17.85
C VAL A 176 15.59 -3.71 -18.47
N LEU A 177 16.18 -2.67 -17.87
CA LEU A 177 17.43 -2.06 -18.34
C LEU A 177 18.64 -3.02 -18.27
N SER A 178 18.58 -4.05 -17.44
CA SER A 178 19.62 -5.09 -17.39
C SER A 178 19.67 -5.92 -18.68
N LYS A 179 18.65 -5.81 -19.56
CA LYS A 179 18.58 -6.47 -20.87
C LYS A 179 19.07 -5.59 -22.02
N HIS A 180 19.45 -4.36 -21.70
CA HIS A 180 19.83 -3.31 -22.64
C HIS A 180 21.21 -2.75 -22.33
N GLU A 181 21.84 -2.09 -23.30
CA GLU A 181 23.14 -1.45 -23.14
C GLU A 181 23.03 0.08 -23.06
N LYS A 182 23.79 0.69 -22.14
CA LYS A 182 23.82 2.15 -22.02
C LYS A 182 24.38 2.76 -23.31
N GLY A 183 23.58 3.59 -23.98
CA GLY A 183 23.95 4.26 -25.22
C GLY A 183 23.57 3.50 -26.49
N GLU A 184 22.84 2.39 -26.37
CA GLU A 184 22.24 1.74 -27.53
C GLU A 184 21.27 2.68 -28.28
N PRO A 185 21.05 2.49 -29.58
CA PRO A 185 20.14 3.33 -30.35
C PRO A 185 18.69 3.13 -29.90
N ILE A 186 18.02 4.24 -29.55
CA ILE A 186 16.59 4.26 -29.24
C ILE A 186 15.83 4.58 -30.53
N THR A 187 15.06 3.62 -31.03
CA THR A 187 14.16 3.82 -32.16
C THR A 187 12.76 4.09 -31.63
N LEU A 188 12.15 5.22 -31.98
CA LEU A 188 10.76 5.46 -31.61
C LEU A 188 9.82 4.63 -32.49
N ALA A 189 8.78 4.05 -31.90
CA ALA A 189 7.76 3.31 -32.64
C ALA A 189 7.06 4.17 -33.70
N GLY A 190 6.60 3.56 -34.80
CA GLY A 190 5.86 4.25 -35.88
C GLY A 190 4.70 5.12 -35.39
N ASP A 191 3.94 4.61 -34.44
CA ASP A 191 2.77 5.24 -33.82
C ASP A 191 3.10 5.96 -32.49
N SER A 192 4.38 6.24 -32.23
CA SER A 192 4.81 6.94 -31.02
C SER A 192 4.30 8.38 -31.01
N PRO A 193 3.66 8.84 -29.91
CA PRO A 193 3.27 10.24 -29.75
C PRO A 193 4.47 11.19 -29.67
N LEU A 194 5.69 10.67 -29.47
CA LEU A 194 6.92 11.46 -29.39
C LEU A 194 7.52 11.81 -30.76
N LYS A 195 7.12 11.12 -31.84
CA LYS A 195 7.58 11.43 -33.22
C LYS A 195 6.95 12.69 -33.80
N ALA A 196 5.77 13.08 -33.31
CA ALA A 196 4.99 14.19 -33.84
C ALA A 196 5.34 15.55 -33.21
N LYS A 197 6.45 15.63 -32.44
CA LYS A 197 6.94 16.84 -31.80
C LYS A 197 8.33 17.22 -32.30
#